data_AF-A0A1F4VME8-F1
#
_entry.id   AF-A0A1F4VME8-F1
#
_cell.length_a   1.000
_cell.length_b   1.000
_cell.length_c   1.000
_cell.angle_alpha   90.00
_cell.angle_beta   90.00
_cell.angle_gamma   90.00
#
_symmetry.space_group_name_H-M   'P 1'
#
loop_
_entity.id
_entity.type
_entity.pdbx_description
1 polymer ?
#
loop_
_entity_poly.entity_id
_entity_poly.type
_entity_poly.pdbx_seq_one_letter_code
_entity_poly.pdbx_strand_id
1 'polypeptide(L)'
;MDNDTNQTDNTAANDMKVEQITALVNADFFELVGLTDLTEEEKDGRLREMEQNIFVDFMQNDLPALTDERQQAELDEFLKRDDAKPEDVMAKISEFVPDVEDIIFAKSIEMKRAVILEYLGTRALIMKEQKRLLENRQSPNPNQSLQEKVNNLERVEHDRALLEQALDLYKDGKWSEGVEILKGLILKK
;
A
#
# COMPACT_ATOMS: atom_id res chain seq x y z
N MET A 1 43.14 -10.54 15.41
CA MET A 1 41.95 -11.42 15.30
C MET A 1 40.82 -10.42 15.34
N ASP A 2 40.45 -9.86 14.20
CA ASP A 2 39.56 -8.69 14.20
C ASP A 2 38.70 -8.77 12.93
N ASN A 3 37.52 -9.37 13.07
CA ASN A 3 36.45 -9.26 12.09
C ASN A 3 35.12 -9.60 12.77
N ASP A 4 34.53 -8.63 13.48
CA ASP A 4 33.25 -8.84 14.19
C ASP A 4 32.39 -7.57 14.26
N THR A 5 32.38 -6.76 13.19
CA THR A 5 31.64 -5.49 13.16
C THR A 5 30.67 -5.34 11.98
N ASN A 6 30.24 -6.43 11.34
CA ASN A 6 29.36 -6.35 10.16
C ASN A 6 28.06 -7.18 10.26
N GLN A 7 27.69 -7.66 11.46
CA GLN A 7 26.48 -8.48 11.66
C GLN A 7 25.30 -7.72 12.29
N THR A 8 25.52 -6.61 13.01
CA THR A 8 24.44 -5.93 13.76
C THR A 8 23.54 -5.04 12.91
N ASP A 9 24.05 -4.40 11.86
CA ASP A 9 23.24 -3.48 11.03
C ASP A 9 22.28 -4.23 10.08
N ASN A 10 22.65 -5.44 9.68
CA ASN A 10 21.87 -6.24 8.73
C ASN A 10 20.66 -6.91 9.41
N THR A 11 20.76 -7.23 10.70
CA THR A 11 19.67 -7.83 11.48
C THR A 11 18.55 -6.82 11.75
N ALA A 12 18.88 -5.60 12.20
CA ALA A 12 17.87 -4.58 12.49
C ALA A 12 17.09 -4.14 11.24
N ALA A 13 17.76 -4.01 10.09
CA ALA A 13 17.10 -3.66 8.84
C ALA A 13 16.17 -4.78 8.33
N ASN A 14 16.57 -6.05 8.48
CA ASN A 14 15.73 -7.19 8.13
C ASN A 14 14.53 -7.32 9.07
N ASP A 15 14.73 -7.18 10.38
CA ASP A 15 13.65 -7.26 11.36
C ASP A 15 12.60 -6.17 11.12
N MET A 16 13.05 -4.95 10.81
CA MET A 16 12.17 -3.85 10.44
C MET A 16 11.38 -4.18 9.15
N LYS A 17 12.02 -4.72 8.12
CA LYS A 17 11.33 -5.10 6.87
C LYS A 17 10.29 -6.21 7.10
N VAL A 18 10.59 -7.19 7.93
CA VAL A 18 9.69 -8.29 8.29
C VAL A 18 8.47 -7.78 9.06
N GLU A 19 8.66 -6.86 10.00
CA GLU A 19 7.54 -6.24 10.72
C GLU A 19 6.59 -5.50 9.76
N GLN A 20 7.15 -4.72 8.83
CA GLN A 20 6.35 -3.97 7.84
C GLN A 20 5.52 -4.89 6.96
N ILE A 21 6.13 -5.96 6.44
CA ILE A 21 5.44 -6.97 5.64
C ILE A 21 4.34 -7.62 6.47
N THR A 22 4.64 -8.01 7.71
CA THR A 22 3.68 -8.67 8.60
C THR A 22 2.47 -7.77 8.88
N ALA A 23 2.69 -6.48 9.16
CA ALA A 23 1.62 -5.52 9.40
C ALA A 23 0.75 -5.30 8.15
N LEU A 24 1.35 -5.20 6.97
CA LEU A 24 0.65 -5.02 5.69
C LEU A 24 -0.14 -6.25 5.25
N VAL A 25 0.38 -7.45 5.52
CA VAL A 25 -0.29 -8.72 5.20
C VAL A 25 -1.47 -8.96 6.13
N ASN A 26 -1.32 -8.63 7.41
CA ASN A 26 -2.34 -8.91 8.44
C ASN A 26 -3.46 -7.86 8.50
N ALA A 27 -3.28 -6.68 7.92
CA ALA A 27 -4.30 -5.65 7.88
C ALA A 27 -5.26 -5.84 6.69
N ASP A 28 -6.56 -5.60 6.89
CA ASP A 28 -7.49 -5.50 5.76
C ASP A 28 -7.15 -4.21 4.97
N PHE A 29 -6.44 -4.40 3.86
CA PHE A 29 -6.03 -3.32 2.96
C PHE A 29 -7.20 -2.43 2.55
N PHE A 30 -8.38 -3.02 2.28
CA PHE A 30 -9.55 -2.28 1.83
C PHE A 30 -10.11 -1.38 2.92
N GLU A 31 -10.12 -1.83 4.16
CA GLU A 31 -10.48 -0.97 5.30
C GLU A 31 -9.52 0.21 5.44
N LEU A 32 -8.21 -0.03 5.33
CA LEU A 32 -7.20 1.02 5.47
C LEU A 32 -7.33 2.14 4.41
N VAL A 33 -7.79 1.80 3.20
CA VAL A 33 -8.07 2.76 2.13
C VAL A 33 -9.52 3.25 2.12
N GLY A 34 -10.30 2.93 3.17
CA GLY A 34 -11.66 3.40 3.37
C GLY A 34 -12.71 2.77 2.45
N LEU A 35 -12.44 1.59 1.90
CA LEU A 35 -13.34 0.79 1.07
C LEU A 35 -14.04 -0.28 1.92
N THR A 36 -14.78 0.15 2.94
CA THR A 36 -15.44 -0.74 3.92
C THR A 36 -16.70 -1.42 3.39
N ASP A 37 -17.30 -0.88 2.33
CA ASP A 37 -18.61 -1.31 1.83
C ASP A 37 -18.49 -2.36 0.70
N LEU A 38 -17.26 -2.80 0.39
CA LEU A 38 -17.03 -3.83 -0.62
C LEU A 38 -17.45 -5.20 -0.10
N THR A 39 -18.19 -5.93 -0.93
CA THR A 39 -18.42 -7.36 -0.73
C THR A 39 -17.11 -8.14 -0.90
N GLU A 40 -17.04 -9.33 -0.32
CA GLU A 40 -15.87 -10.21 -0.48
C GLU A 40 -15.58 -10.54 -1.95
N GLU A 41 -16.63 -10.69 -2.78
CA GLU A 41 -16.46 -10.92 -4.22
C GLU A 41 -15.84 -9.71 -4.94
N GLU A 42 -16.21 -8.49 -4.57
CA GLU A 42 -15.61 -7.27 -5.10
C GLU A 42 -14.17 -7.10 -4.62
N LYS A 43 -13.87 -7.41 -3.35
CA LYS A 43 -12.51 -7.41 -2.81
C LYS A 43 -11.62 -8.39 -3.59
N ASP A 44 -12.09 -9.62 -3.79
CA ASP A 44 -11.38 -10.64 -4.57
C ASP A 44 -11.15 -10.20 -6.02
N GLY A 45 -12.16 -9.59 -6.65
CA GLY A 45 -12.03 -9.03 -7.99
C GLY A 45 -10.94 -7.98 -8.09
N ARG A 46 -10.90 -7.04 -7.12
CA ARG A 46 -9.87 -6.00 -7.04
C ARG A 46 -8.47 -6.56 -6.78
N LEU A 47 -8.36 -7.55 -5.89
CA LEU A 47 -7.07 -8.22 -5.63
C LEU A 47 -6.52 -8.87 -6.90
N ARG A 48 -7.37 -9.59 -7.66
CA ARG A 48 -6.98 -10.17 -8.95
C ARG A 48 -6.54 -9.12 -9.97
N GLU A 49 -7.25 -7.98 -10.05
CA GLU A 49 -6.84 -6.87 -10.92
C GLU A 49 -5.46 -6.33 -10.53
N MET A 50 -5.20 -6.17 -9.22
CA MET A 50 -3.91 -5.70 -8.71
C MET A 50 -2.78 -6.68 -9.03
N GLU A 51 -2.99 -7.97 -8.74
CA GLU A 51 -2.02 -9.03 -9.03
C GLU A 51 -1.70 -9.12 -10.53
N GLN A 52 -2.72 -9.02 -11.38
CA GLN A 52 -2.54 -9.00 -12.83
C GLN A 52 -1.71 -7.79 -13.28
N ASN A 53 -1.98 -6.60 -12.74
CA ASN A 53 -1.21 -5.40 -13.08
C ASN A 53 0.25 -5.52 -12.65
N ILE A 54 0.51 -6.06 -11.45
CA ILE A 54 1.87 -6.32 -10.97
C ILE A 54 2.59 -7.33 -11.87
N PHE A 55 1.90 -8.40 -12.27
CA PHE A 55 2.46 -9.41 -13.16
C PHE A 55 2.81 -8.83 -14.53
N VAL A 56 1.92 -8.03 -15.11
CA VAL A 56 2.17 -7.36 -16.40
C VAL A 56 3.33 -6.38 -16.29
N ASP A 57 3.37 -5.57 -15.24
CA ASP A 57 4.50 -4.65 -14.97
C ASP A 57 5.83 -5.42 -14.88
N PHE A 58 5.85 -6.51 -14.10
CA PHE A 58 7.02 -7.37 -13.96
C PHE A 58 7.51 -7.91 -15.31
N MET A 59 6.61 -8.47 -16.12
CA MET A 59 6.98 -9.01 -17.44
C MET A 59 7.53 -7.94 -18.38
N GLN A 60 7.01 -6.71 -18.32
CA GLN A 60 7.39 -5.64 -19.24
C GLN A 60 8.65 -4.90 -18.82
N ASN A 61 8.83 -4.68 -17.52
CA ASN A 61 9.82 -3.74 -17.02
C ASN A 61 10.98 -4.42 -16.27
N ASP A 62 10.73 -5.49 -15.52
CA ASP A 62 11.76 -6.13 -14.70
C ASP A 62 12.33 -7.39 -15.35
N LEU A 63 11.48 -8.25 -15.91
CA LEU A 63 11.88 -9.52 -16.49
C LEU A 63 12.99 -9.37 -17.55
N PRO A 64 12.95 -8.39 -18.49
CA PRO A 64 14.02 -8.21 -19.47
C PRO A 64 15.38 -7.84 -18.87
N ALA A 65 15.41 -7.31 -17.65
CA ALA A 65 16.65 -7.00 -16.93
C ALA A 65 17.18 -8.19 -16.13
N LEU A 66 16.34 -9.20 -15.89
CA LEU A 66 16.64 -10.41 -15.12
C LEU A 66 16.99 -11.61 -16.00
N THR A 67 16.79 -11.49 -17.31
CA THR A 67 17.04 -12.52 -18.32
C THR A 67 18.12 -12.07 -19.31
N ASP A 68 18.84 -13.04 -19.89
CA ASP A 68 19.70 -12.80 -21.05
C ASP A 68 18.91 -12.87 -22.37
N GLU A 69 19.55 -12.44 -23.48
CA GLU A 69 18.91 -12.40 -24.80
C GLU A 69 18.36 -13.76 -25.26
N ARG A 70 19.02 -14.87 -24.87
CA ARG A 70 18.59 -16.22 -25.24
C ARG A 70 17.36 -16.62 -24.42
N GLN A 71 17.38 -16.38 -23.11
CA GLN A 71 16.26 -16.65 -22.21
C GLN A 71 15.03 -15.82 -22.60
N GLN A 72 15.23 -14.56 -22.98
CA GLN A 72 14.14 -13.69 -23.44
C GLN A 72 13.51 -14.21 -24.74
N ALA A 73 14.33 -14.68 -25.71
CA ALA A 73 13.82 -15.28 -26.93
C ALA A 73 13.01 -16.57 -26.66
N GLU A 74 13.48 -17.42 -25.73
CA GLU A 74 12.75 -18.63 -25.31
C GLU A 74 11.41 -18.28 -24.63
N LEU A 75 11.38 -17.24 -23.79
CA LEU A 75 10.16 -16.73 -23.17
C LEU A 75 9.18 -16.15 -24.21
N ASP A 76 9.67 -15.37 -25.16
CA ASP A 76 8.84 -14.78 -26.22
C ASP A 76 8.22 -15.85 -27.13
N GLU A 77 8.95 -16.93 -27.42
CA GLU A 77 8.39 -18.08 -28.13
C GLU A 77 7.35 -18.83 -27.30
N PHE A 78 7.57 -18.97 -26.00
CA PHE A 78 6.63 -19.60 -25.09
C PHE A 78 5.32 -18.80 -24.96
N LEU A 79 5.42 -17.48 -24.82
CA LEU A 79 4.27 -16.57 -24.67
C LEU A 79 3.43 -16.44 -25.94
N LYS A 80 3.98 -16.78 -27.12
CA LYS A 80 3.23 -16.82 -28.40
C LYS A 80 2.37 -18.08 -28.56
N ARG A 81 2.46 -19.03 -27.64
CA ARG A 81 1.65 -20.25 -27.68
C ARG A 81 0.23 -19.95 -27.21
N ASP A 82 -0.76 -20.20 -28.07
CA ASP A 82 -2.18 -19.98 -27.78
C ASP A 82 -2.72 -20.86 -26.62
N ASP A 83 -1.99 -21.89 -26.20
CA ASP A 83 -2.37 -22.83 -25.14
C ASP A 83 -1.65 -22.61 -23.81
N ALA A 84 -0.77 -21.59 -23.71
CA ALA A 84 -0.04 -21.31 -22.48
C ALA A 84 -0.99 -20.78 -21.38
N LYS A 85 -1.11 -21.53 -20.28
CA LYS A 85 -1.86 -21.06 -19.11
C LYS A 85 -0.99 -20.12 -18.26
N PRO A 86 -1.59 -19.21 -17.48
CA PRO A 86 -0.85 -18.32 -16.58
C PRO A 86 0.09 -19.07 -15.62
N GLU A 87 -0.32 -20.24 -15.12
CA GLU A 87 0.53 -21.04 -14.23
C GLU A 87 1.77 -21.60 -14.95
N ASP A 88 1.62 -21.96 -16.22
CA ASP A 88 2.72 -22.48 -17.05
C ASP A 88 3.71 -21.37 -17.40
N VAL A 89 3.22 -20.15 -17.61
CA VAL A 89 4.06 -18.95 -17.82
C VAL A 89 4.89 -18.67 -16.57
N MET A 90 4.28 -18.70 -15.39
CA MET A 90 4.99 -18.47 -14.13
C MET A 90 6.07 -19.53 -13.91
N ALA A 91 5.72 -20.82 -14.09
CA ALA A 91 6.68 -21.91 -13.98
C ALA A 91 7.86 -21.74 -14.94
N LYS A 92 7.59 -21.28 -16.17
CA LYS A 92 8.63 -21.02 -17.16
C LYS A 92 9.55 -19.87 -16.76
N ILE A 93 9.00 -18.79 -16.21
CA ILE A 93 9.78 -17.67 -15.71
C ILE A 93 10.66 -18.12 -14.53
N SER A 94 10.15 -18.95 -13.63
CA SER A 94 10.91 -19.48 -12.48
C SER A 94 12.15 -20.30 -12.87
N GLU A 95 12.20 -20.86 -14.09
CA GLU A 95 13.41 -21.54 -14.60
C GLU A 95 14.56 -20.56 -14.86
N PHE A 96 14.24 -19.30 -15.18
CA PHE A 96 15.21 -18.27 -15.56
C PHE A 96 15.47 -17.26 -14.44
N VAL A 97 14.44 -16.96 -13.67
CA VAL A 97 14.46 -16.01 -12.55
C VAL A 97 14.17 -16.80 -11.27
N PRO A 98 15.21 -17.16 -10.49
CA PRO A 98 15.02 -17.73 -9.16
C PRO A 98 14.20 -16.78 -8.30
N ASP A 99 13.37 -17.34 -7.41
CA ASP A 99 12.59 -16.59 -6.43
C ASP A 99 11.62 -15.55 -7.04
N VAL A 100 11.16 -15.77 -8.28
CA VAL A 100 10.22 -14.85 -8.96
C VAL A 100 8.94 -14.62 -8.17
N GLU A 101 8.43 -15.65 -7.49
CA GLU A 101 7.24 -15.53 -6.63
C GLU A 101 7.49 -14.54 -5.47
N ASP A 102 8.68 -14.57 -4.87
CA ASP A 102 9.06 -13.64 -3.81
C ASP A 102 9.23 -12.21 -4.36
N ILE A 103 9.76 -12.05 -5.58
CA ILE A 103 9.88 -10.75 -6.24
C ILE A 103 8.49 -10.15 -6.50
N ILE A 104 7.57 -10.94 -7.05
CA ILE A 104 6.19 -10.51 -7.31
C ILE A 104 5.46 -10.21 -6.00
N PHE A 105 5.64 -11.06 -4.98
CA PHE A 105 5.08 -10.83 -3.66
C PHE A 105 5.60 -9.52 -3.07
N ALA A 106 6.91 -9.26 -3.11
CA ALA A 106 7.51 -8.02 -2.63
C ALA A 106 6.94 -6.79 -3.37
N LYS A 107 6.76 -6.88 -4.70
CA LYS A 107 6.10 -5.82 -5.48
C LYS A 107 4.66 -5.59 -5.07
N SER A 108 3.91 -6.65 -4.74
CA SER A 108 2.54 -6.51 -4.25
C SER A 108 2.46 -5.75 -2.93
N ILE A 109 3.42 -5.98 -2.04
CA ILE A 109 3.52 -5.26 -0.76
C ILE A 109 3.88 -3.80 -1.00
N GLU A 110 4.85 -3.50 -1.86
CA GLU A 110 5.21 -2.12 -2.20
C GLU A 110 4.05 -1.37 -2.88
N MET A 111 3.28 -2.04 -3.73
CA MET A 111 2.08 -1.45 -4.34
C MET A 111 1.03 -1.12 -3.28
N LYS A 112 0.72 -2.05 -2.37
CA LYS A 112 -0.22 -1.80 -1.25
C LYS A 112 0.24 -0.63 -0.40
N ARG A 113 1.54 -0.57 -0.08
CA ARG A 113 2.18 0.53 0.64
C ARG A 113 2.00 1.86 -0.09
N ALA A 114 2.29 1.91 -1.39
CA ALA A 114 2.14 3.12 -2.20
C ALA A 114 0.69 3.64 -2.19
N VAL A 115 -0.28 2.74 -2.38
CA VAL A 115 -1.71 3.11 -2.38
C VAL A 115 -2.15 3.64 -1.01
N ILE A 116 -1.73 3.02 0.09
CA ILE A 116 -2.05 3.51 1.44
C ILE A 116 -1.46 4.91 1.65
N LEU A 117 -0.19 5.12 1.30
CA LEU A 117 0.46 6.43 1.43
C LEU A 117 -0.24 7.51 0.60
N GLU A 118 -0.61 7.21 -0.64
CA GLU A 118 -1.34 8.12 -1.51
C GLU A 118 -2.74 8.44 -0.95
N TYR A 119 -3.45 7.43 -0.45
CA TYR A 119 -4.76 7.60 0.18
C TYR A 119 -4.68 8.54 1.39
N LEU A 120 -3.72 8.30 2.30
CA LEU A 120 -3.54 9.11 3.50
C LEU A 120 -3.14 10.54 3.17
N GLY A 121 -2.20 10.72 2.24
CA GLY A 121 -1.79 12.05 1.78
C GLY A 121 -2.97 12.82 1.17
N THR A 122 -3.73 12.17 0.28
CA THR A 122 -4.93 12.76 -0.32
C THR A 122 -5.96 13.10 0.74
N ARG A 123 -6.17 12.23 1.74
CA ARG A 123 -7.18 12.47 2.76
C ARG A 123 -6.82 13.59 3.73
N ALA A 124 -5.55 13.67 4.12
CA ALA A 124 -5.04 14.78 4.93
C ALA A 124 -5.19 16.12 4.18
N LEU A 125 -4.91 16.16 2.87
CA LEU A 125 -5.13 17.34 2.02
C LEU A 125 -6.60 17.75 1.95
N ILE A 126 -7.52 16.79 1.77
CA ILE A 126 -8.95 17.06 1.77
C ILE A 126 -9.40 17.65 3.11
N MET A 127 -8.95 17.09 4.25
CA MET A 127 -9.31 17.61 5.57
C MET A 127 -8.76 19.01 5.83
N LYS A 128 -7.53 19.30 5.38
CA LYS A 128 -6.96 20.64 5.42
C LYS A 128 -7.82 21.64 4.66
N GLU A 129 -8.29 21.27 3.46
CA GLU A 129 -9.18 22.12 2.67
C GLU A 129 -10.56 22.27 3.32
N GLN A 130 -11.12 21.21 3.90
CA GLN A 130 -12.38 21.27 4.65
C GLN A 130 -12.29 22.24 5.83
N LYS A 131 -11.21 22.19 6.62
CA LYS A 131 -10.94 23.15 7.68
C LYS A 131 -10.89 24.58 7.15
N ARG A 132 -10.11 24.82 6.09
CA ARG A 132 -10.00 26.13 5.45
C ARG A 132 -11.36 26.68 4.99
N LEU A 133 -12.22 25.81 4.45
CA LEU A 133 -13.58 26.18 4.04
C LEU A 133 -14.48 26.49 5.24
N LEU A 134 -14.35 25.74 6.35
CA LEU A 134 -15.11 26.00 7.59
C LEU A 134 -14.69 27.32 8.25
N GLU A 135 -13.39 27.63 8.26
CA GLU A 135 -12.84 28.89 8.78
C GLU A 135 -13.29 30.10 7.95
N ASN A 136 -13.34 29.96 6.62
CA ASN A 136 -13.68 31.05 5.70
C ASN A 136 -15.20 31.27 5.51
N ARG A 137 -16.07 30.40 6.03
CA ARG A 137 -17.53 30.60 5.97
C ARG A 137 -17.95 31.77 6.87
N GLN A 138 -17.97 32.98 6.30
CA GLN A 138 -18.66 34.13 6.90
C GLN A 138 -20.17 33.86 6.94
N SER A 139 -20.74 33.99 8.14
CA SER A 139 -22.13 33.74 8.53
C SER A 139 -22.51 32.30 8.89
N PRO A 140 -23.21 32.10 10.02
CA PRO A 140 -23.87 30.85 10.33
C PRO A 140 -24.90 30.56 9.26
N ASN A 141 -24.96 29.30 8.82
CA ASN A 141 -26.26 28.73 8.54
C ASN A 141 -27.16 29.14 9.73
N PRO A 142 -28.28 29.85 9.54
CA PRO A 142 -29.08 30.39 10.64
C PRO A 142 -29.55 29.32 11.64
N ASN A 143 -29.44 28.04 11.26
CA ASN A 143 -29.74 26.87 12.07
C ASN A 143 -28.53 26.20 12.75
N GLN A 144 -27.30 26.73 12.62
CA GLN A 144 -26.08 26.10 13.14
C GLN A 144 -25.43 26.98 14.21
N SER A 145 -25.37 26.48 15.45
CA SER A 145 -24.82 27.25 16.56
C SER A 145 -23.30 27.45 16.43
N LEU A 146 -22.76 28.53 17.02
CA LEU A 146 -21.30 28.75 17.07
C LEU A 146 -20.58 27.56 17.75
N GLN A 147 -21.21 26.96 18.76
CA GLN A 147 -20.67 25.78 19.44
C GLN A 147 -20.58 24.57 18.52
N GLU A 148 -21.60 24.31 17.68
CA GLU A 148 -21.54 23.24 16.68
C GLU A 148 -20.43 23.49 15.65
N LYS A 149 -20.20 24.74 15.25
CA LYS A 149 -19.09 25.08 14.35
C LYS A 149 -17.73 24.79 14.97
N VAL A 150 -17.52 25.17 16.23
CA VAL A 150 -16.29 24.90 16.99
C VAL A 150 -16.07 23.40 17.13
N ASN A 151 -17.09 22.65 17.58
CA ASN A 151 -17.00 21.20 17.74
C ASN A 151 -16.66 20.50 16.41
N ASN A 152 -17.22 20.97 15.29
CA ASN A 152 -16.92 20.43 13.96
C ASN A 152 -15.48 20.72 13.53
N LEU A 153 -14.98 21.93 13.78
CA LEU A 153 -13.59 22.31 13.48
C LEU A 153 -12.60 21.49 14.31
N GLU A 154 -12.85 21.33 15.61
CA GLU A 154 -12.02 20.52 16.51
C GLU A 154 -11.97 19.05 16.06
N ARG A 155 -13.11 18.49 15.65
CA ARG A 155 -13.16 17.12 15.10
C ARG A 155 -12.35 16.98 13.82
N VAL A 156 -12.53 17.89 12.86
CA VAL A 156 -11.79 17.86 11.58
C VAL A 156 -10.28 18.01 11.82
N GLU A 157 -9.88 18.87 12.74
CA GLU A 157 -8.48 19.05 13.11
C GLU A 157 -7.89 17.82 13.80
N HIS A 158 -8.65 17.20 14.70
CA HIS A 158 -8.25 15.97 15.37
C HIS A 158 -8.04 14.83 14.36
N ASP A 159 -9.00 14.59 13.47
CA ASP A 159 -8.92 13.53 12.48
C ASP A 159 -7.75 13.78 11.50
N ARG A 160 -7.53 15.04 11.10
CA ARG A 160 -6.39 15.43 10.26
C ARG A 160 -5.06 15.11 10.94
N ALA A 161 -4.92 15.48 12.22
CA ALA A 161 -3.70 15.24 12.99
C ALA A 161 -3.38 13.75 13.11
N LEU A 162 -4.41 12.91 13.31
CA LEU A 162 -4.23 11.46 13.35
C LEU A 162 -3.82 10.88 11.98
N LEU A 163 -4.38 11.38 10.88
CA LEU A 163 -3.95 10.96 9.53
C LEU A 163 -2.51 11.36 9.24
N GLU A 164 -2.09 12.56 9.64
CA GLU A 164 -0.70 13.02 9.48
C GLU A 164 0.25 12.19 10.34
N GLN A 165 -0.14 11.89 11.58
CA GLN A 165 0.63 11.01 12.46
C GLN A 165 0.79 9.61 11.85
N ALA A 166 -0.29 9.01 11.34
CA ALA A 166 -0.24 7.71 10.67
C ALA A 166 0.67 7.76 9.44
N LEU A 167 0.55 8.81 8.63
CA LEU A 167 1.39 9.01 7.44
C LEU A 167 2.88 9.08 7.79
N ASP A 168 3.24 9.79 8.85
CA ASP A 168 4.64 9.91 9.29
C ASP A 168 5.16 8.58 9.85
N LEU A 169 4.36 7.84 10.62
CA LEU A 169 4.71 6.49 11.06
C LEU A 169 4.98 5.55 9.87
N TYR A 170 4.17 5.62 8.80
CA TYR A 170 4.40 4.80 7.60
C TYR A 170 5.66 5.18 6.82
N LYS A 171 6.01 6.47 6.78
CA LYS A 171 7.28 6.93 6.19
C LYS A 171 8.49 6.44 7.00
N ASP A 172 8.35 6.43 8.33
CA ASP A 172 9.38 5.97 9.26
C ASP A 172 9.44 4.44 9.39
N GLY A 173 8.59 3.70 8.68
CA GLY A 173 8.60 2.24 8.70
C GLY A 173 7.90 1.61 9.92
N LYS A 174 7.17 2.40 10.72
CA LYS A 174 6.39 1.95 11.89
C LYS A 174 4.96 1.57 11.50
N TRP A 175 4.84 0.54 10.67
CA TRP A 175 3.56 0.17 10.04
C TRP A 175 2.52 -0.32 11.04
N SER A 176 2.92 -1.12 12.02
CA SER A 176 2.03 -1.63 13.08
C SER A 176 1.37 -0.48 13.84
N GLU A 177 2.15 0.52 14.25
CA GLU A 177 1.64 1.70 14.96
C GLU A 177 0.71 2.54 14.08
N GLY A 178 1.07 2.74 12.79
CA GLY A 178 0.23 3.46 11.83
C GLY A 178 -1.13 2.79 11.62
N VAL A 179 -1.15 1.47 11.49
CA VAL A 179 -2.39 0.68 11.34
C VAL A 179 -3.32 0.87 12.53
N GLU A 180 -2.80 0.85 13.76
CA GLU A 180 -3.63 1.03 14.96
C GLU A 180 -4.25 2.42 15.03
N ILE A 181 -3.54 3.47 14.59
CA ILE A 181 -4.11 4.81 14.46
C ILE A 181 -5.26 4.83 13.44
N LEU A 182 -5.07 4.20 12.28
CA LEU A 182 -6.09 4.15 11.24
C LEU A 182 -7.33 3.36 11.66
N LYS A 183 -7.16 2.21 12.31
CA LYS A 183 -8.28 1.46 12.88
C LYS A 183 -9.08 2.31 13.86
N GLY A 184 -8.40 3.08 14.72
CA GLY A 184 -9.04 4.01 15.64
C GLY A 184 -9.83 5.13 14.95
N LEU A 185 -9.45 5.53 13.73
CA LEU A 185 -10.20 6.49 12.91
C LEU A 185 -11.39 5.85 12.18
N ILE A 186 -11.21 4.63 11.67
CA ILE A 186 -12.22 3.89 10.90
C ILE A 186 -13.36 3.44 11.82
N LEU A 187 -13.04 2.88 12.99
CA LEU A 187 -14.02 2.38 13.98
C LEU A 187 -14.84 3.47 14.68
N LYS A 188 -14.49 4.76 14.50
CA LYS A 188 -15.23 5.91 15.05
C LYS A 188 -16.34 6.42 14.13
N LYS A 189 -16.45 5.90 12.90
CA LYS A 189 -17.50 6.24 11.94
C LYS A 189 -18.71 5.33 12.09
#